data_AF-A0A7Y2ZIA4-F1
#
_entry.id   AF-A0A7Y2ZIA4-F1
#
_cell.length_a   1.000
_cell.length_b   1.000
_cell.length_c   1.000
_cell.angle_alpha   90.00
_cell.angle_beta   90.00
_cell.angle_gamma   90.00
#
_symmetry.space_group_name_H-M   'P 1'
#
loop_
_entity.id
_entity.type
_entity.pdbx_description
1 polymer ?
#
loop_
_entity_poly.entity_id
_entity_poly.type
_entity_poly.pdbx_seq_one_letter_code
_entity_poly.pdbx_strand_id
1 'polypeptide(L)'
;MIAVGLLGAGGVSAGGYYAYRTYDYVQHDNDFCMSCHLMAEPYELFAESAHRGLGCKACHQPGMIERTSMALTQVVESPDTIAVHATVSNEACATCHIEGDPEAWRMIAASAGHRVHLESDDPSLDGVACVQCHSSSLHQFTATDETCGQSGCHTDVEVQLGRMGDFTIHCAACHGFSRVIDEEAEFEAVRGALAPTNNECLSCHVMRTLVDMPPDEPHDQVCATCHNPHEQTTPLEAEETCATVGCHDDVRELSPFHRGLDAVEIEQCGQCHGAHDWMVDGNDCLACHTDVFDDAPGSGGARRGVAAAPAARAAPANDAGVSVTGGFADFRHGDVGAGAGGPSFADDAGLQGGFEMHSGRGLQGAPVPLAQDTLEGMTFLHGQHRAVECTECHVSTEVHGAITVTQIADCRSCHHTEAPAEDCSTCHAGTELAAVAPTTVSQQVSFSVVDDPFRRDLPFEHEVHTDSDCTDCHQQSLPQTFDPASCATCHTEHHGTEVTCMACHALPVESAHTVENHVGCTGVGCHEEPKMHFEGVPRQNQACLVCHQDLTDHRPGESCAECHQLTDSGPP
;
A
#
# COMPACT_ATOMS: atom_id res chain seq x y z
N MET A 1 -51.12 -15.40 83.97
CA MET A 1 -50.88 -14.36 82.94
C MET A 1 -49.39 -14.10 82.73
N ILE A 2 -48.62 -13.66 83.74
CA ILE A 2 -47.17 -13.35 83.59
C ILE A 2 -46.32 -14.57 83.18
N ALA A 3 -46.56 -15.75 83.76
CA ALA A 3 -45.80 -16.97 83.41
C ALA A 3 -46.06 -17.49 81.98
N VAL A 4 -47.27 -17.27 81.45
CA VAL A 4 -47.63 -17.64 80.06
C VAL A 4 -47.00 -16.67 79.07
N GLY A 5 -46.93 -15.37 79.41
CA GLY A 5 -46.24 -14.37 78.59
C GLY A 5 -44.74 -14.60 78.50
N LEU A 6 -44.08 -15.03 79.58
CA LEU A 6 -42.65 -15.34 79.59
C LEU A 6 -42.31 -16.61 78.79
N LEU A 7 -43.16 -17.65 78.85
CA LEU A 7 -42.99 -18.85 78.02
C LEU A 7 -43.23 -18.56 76.53
N GLY A 8 -44.22 -17.73 76.21
CA GLY A 8 -44.48 -17.29 74.83
C GLY A 8 -43.33 -16.47 74.25
N ALA A 9 -42.79 -15.51 75.01
CA ALA A 9 -41.66 -14.69 74.57
C ALA A 9 -40.38 -15.53 74.40
N GLY A 10 -40.07 -16.42 75.35
CA GLY A 10 -38.91 -17.31 75.26
C GLY A 10 -38.98 -18.26 74.07
N GLY A 11 -40.17 -18.80 73.77
CA GLY A 11 -40.39 -19.67 72.60
C GLY A 11 -40.16 -18.96 71.26
N VAL A 12 -40.64 -17.71 71.13
CA VAL A 12 -40.44 -16.90 69.91
C VAL A 12 -38.96 -16.53 69.75
N SER A 13 -38.26 -16.16 70.82
CA SER A 13 -36.83 -15.84 70.76
C SER A 13 -35.97 -17.05 70.42
N ALA A 14 -36.23 -18.21 71.03
CA ALA A 14 -35.52 -19.45 70.71
C ALA A 14 -35.80 -19.90 69.27
N GLY A 15 -37.08 -19.90 68.86
CA GLY A 15 -37.47 -20.24 67.49
C GLY A 15 -36.84 -19.32 66.45
N GLY A 16 -36.83 -18.01 66.70
CA GLY A 16 -36.17 -17.03 65.83
C GLY A 16 -34.65 -17.24 65.73
N TYR A 17 -33.99 -17.56 66.85
CA TYR A 17 -32.56 -17.86 66.86
C TYR A 17 -32.22 -19.13 66.04
N TYR A 18 -32.98 -20.21 66.22
CA TYR A 18 -32.76 -21.44 65.42
C TYR A 18 -33.08 -21.22 63.95
N ALA A 19 -34.17 -20.52 63.62
CA ALA A 19 -34.50 -20.19 62.24
C ALA A 19 -33.40 -19.34 61.59
N TYR A 20 -32.86 -18.35 62.32
CA TYR A 20 -31.73 -17.55 61.84
C TYR A 20 -30.45 -18.37 61.68
N ARG A 21 -30.10 -19.23 62.65
CA ARG A 21 -28.94 -20.13 62.56
C ARG A 21 -29.05 -21.11 61.39
N THR A 22 -30.23 -21.71 61.18
CA THR A 22 -30.49 -22.58 60.03
C THR A 22 -30.42 -21.81 58.74
N TYR A 23 -31.01 -20.60 58.68
CA TYR A 23 -30.88 -19.72 57.53
C TYR A 23 -29.41 -19.41 57.25
N ASP A 24 -28.65 -18.97 58.24
CA ASP A 24 -27.23 -18.62 58.12
C ASP A 24 -26.38 -19.80 57.65
N TYR A 25 -26.57 -20.98 58.24
CA TYR A 25 -25.92 -22.23 57.79
C TYR A 25 -26.29 -22.56 56.33
N VAL A 26 -27.57 -22.47 55.98
CA VAL A 26 -28.05 -22.72 54.61
C VAL A 26 -27.64 -21.61 53.65
N GLN A 27 -27.24 -20.41 54.09
CA GLN A 27 -27.05 -19.24 53.23
C GLN A 27 -25.62 -18.73 53.14
N HIS A 28 -24.76 -19.08 54.09
CA HIS A 28 -23.40 -18.55 54.16
C HIS A 28 -22.37 -19.62 54.48
N ASP A 29 -22.78 -20.82 54.93
CA ASP A 29 -21.87 -21.91 55.26
C ASP A 29 -21.72 -22.90 54.09
N ASN A 30 -20.47 -23.19 53.73
CA ASN A 30 -20.15 -24.19 52.70
C ASN A 30 -20.44 -25.61 53.20
N ASP A 31 -20.40 -25.83 54.52
CA ASP A 31 -20.66 -27.14 55.13
C ASP A 31 -22.08 -27.64 54.81
N PHE A 32 -23.04 -26.72 54.60
CA PHE A 32 -24.38 -27.11 54.13
C PHE A 32 -24.32 -27.77 52.75
N CYS A 33 -23.62 -27.16 51.79
CA CYS A 33 -23.46 -27.72 50.46
C CYS A 33 -22.70 -29.06 50.52
N MET A 34 -21.64 -29.14 51.33
CA MET A 34 -20.85 -30.37 51.53
C MET A 34 -21.63 -31.48 52.24
N SER A 35 -22.65 -31.15 53.03
CA SER A 35 -23.50 -32.15 53.69
C SER A 35 -24.37 -32.95 52.71
N CYS A 36 -24.59 -32.41 51.51
CA CYS A 36 -25.35 -33.04 50.44
C CYS A 36 -24.40 -33.54 49.32
N HIS A 37 -23.38 -32.76 48.96
CA HIS A 37 -22.38 -33.13 47.96
C HIS A 37 -21.39 -34.16 48.52
N LEU A 38 -21.78 -35.44 48.48
CA LEU A 38 -20.91 -36.59 48.75
C LEU A 38 -19.77 -36.78 47.72
N MET A 39 -19.70 -35.92 46.69
CA MET A 39 -18.65 -35.97 45.68
C MET A 39 -17.43 -35.18 46.20
N ALA A 40 -16.54 -35.87 46.90
CA ALA A 40 -15.28 -35.30 47.39
C ALA A 40 -14.46 -34.68 46.25
N GLU A 41 -14.46 -35.32 45.08
CA GLU A 41 -13.64 -34.92 43.93
C GLU A 41 -13.97 -33.52 43.36
N PRO A 42 -15.20 -33.15 42.99
CA PRO A 42 -15.52 -31.76 42.60
C PRO A 42 -15.24 -30.71 43.67
N TYR A 43 -15.29 -31.07 44.95
CA TYR A 43 -14.90 -30.14 46.02
C TYR A 43 -13.38 -30.00 46.10
N GLU A 44 -12.64 -31.10 45.97
CA GLU A 44 -11.17 -31.09 45.90
C GLU A 44 -10.70 -30.24 44.72
N LEU A 45 -11.29 -30.42 43.53
CA LEU A 45 -11.02 -29.59 42.36
C LEU A 45 -11.31 -28.09 42.61
N PHE A 46 -12.44 -27.78 43.25
CA PHE A 46 -12.75 -26.40 43.66
C PHE A 46 -11.72 -25.85 44.66
N ALA A 47 -11.34 -26.64 45.65
CA ALA A 47 -10.39 -26.26 46.71
C ALA A 47 -8.97 -26.05 46.16
N GLU A 48 -8.63 -26.68 45.03
CA GLU A 48 -7.38 -26.47 44.30
C GLU A 48 -7.46 -25.26 43.35
N SER A 49 -8.66 -24.84 42.94
CA SER A 49 -8.86 -23.74 42.01
C SER A 49 -8.47 -22.36 42.57
N ALA A 50 -8.33 -21.38 41.67
CA ALA A 50 -8.16 -19.97 42.04
C ALA A 50 -9.32 -19.40 42.88
N HIS A 51 -10.49 -20.04 42.85
CA HIS A 51 -11.70 -19.62 43.55
C HIS A 51 -11.88 -20.24 44.94
N ARG A 52 -10.92 -21.03 45.45
CA ARG A 52 -11.01 -21.74 46.74
C ARG A 52 -11.34 -20.89 47.97
N GLY A 53 -11.14 -19.57 47.89
CA GLY A 53 -11.49 -18.61 48.95
C GLY A 53 -12.97 -18.18 48.95
N LEU A 54 -13.73 -18.55 47.94
CA LEU A 54 -15.14 -18.19 47.80
C LEU A 54 -16.05 -19.22 48.48
N GLY A 55 -17.21 -18.75 48.96
CA GLY A 55 -18.30 -19.65 49.31
C GLY A 55 -18.94 -20.26 48.06
N CYS A 56 -19.47 -21.48 48.13
CA CYS A 56 -20.16 -22.13 47.00
C CYS A 56 -21.28 -21.24 46.42
N LYS A 57 -21.85 -20.40 47.28
CA LYS A 57 -22.97 -19.49 46.96
C LYS A 57 -22.55 -18.19 46.29
N ALA A 58 -21.26 -17.92 46.20
CA ALA A 58 -20.75 -16.84 45.35
C ALA A 58 -21.08 -17.14 43.88
N CYS A 59 -21.02 -18.41 43.47
CA CYS A 59 -21.32 -18.86 42.11
C CYS A 59 -22.72 -19.45 41.97
N HIS A 60 -23.19 -20.19 42.99
CA HIS A 60 -24.51 -20.82 42.98
C HIS A 60 -25.52 -20.00 43.77
N GLN A 61 -26.37 -19.27 43.05
CA GLN A 61 -27.42 -18.41 43.62
C GLN A 61 -28.83 -19.00 43.34
N PRO A 62 -29.19 -20.18 43.88
CA PRO A 62 -30.54 -20.71 43.69
C PRO A 62 -31.59 -19.74 44.24
N GLY A 63 -32.80 -19.73 43.66
CA GLY A 63 -33.91 -18.95 44.21
C GLY A 63 -34.36 -19.48 45.57
N MET A 64 -35.13 -18.67 46.31
CA MET A 64 -35.54 -19.07 47.67
C MET A 64 -36.42 -20.33 47.70
N ILE A 65 -37.18 -20.60 46.64
CA ILE A 65 -38.01 -21.79 46.53
C ILE A 65 -37.13 -23.02 46.33
N GLU A 66 -36.16 -22.96 45.40
CA GLU A 66 -35.20 -24.04 45.17
C GLU A 66 -34.39 -24.33 46.43
N ARG A 67 -33.93 -23.30 47.15
CA ARG A 67 -33.22 -23.45 48.43
C ARG A 67 -34.05 -24.16 49.48
N THR A 68 -35.30 -23.77 49.62
CA THR A 68 -36.23 -24.39 50.59
C THR A 68 -36.50 -25.84 50.21
N SER A 69 -36.66 -26.12 48.91
CA SER A 69 -36.84 -27.48 48.40
C SER A 69 -35.63 -28.35 48.70
N MET A 70 -34.41 -27.87 48.44
CA MET A 70 -33.17 -28.61 48.72
C MET A 70 -33.00 -28.91 50.22
N ALA A 71 -33.26 -27.93 51.08
CA ALA A 71 -33.22 -28.13 52.53
C ALA A 71 -34.26 -29.16 52.99
N LEU A 72 -35.47 -29.13 52.43
CA LEU A 72 -36.52 -30.09 52.77
C LEU A 72 -36.19 -31.50 52.27
N THR A 73 -35.74 -31.64 51.02
CA THR A 73 -35.32 -32.91 50.43
C THR A 73 -34.20 -33.54 51.25
N GLN A 74 -33.21 -32.76 51.70
CA GLN A 74 -32.12 -33.31 52.53
C GLN A 74 -32.64 -33.87 53.86
N VAL A 75 -33.56 -33.14 54.53
CA VAL A 75 -34.10 -33.52 55.84
C VAL A 75 -35.08 -34.69 55.74
N VAL A 76 -35.85 -34.77 54.65
CA VAL A 76 -36.97 -35.72 54.52
C VAL A 76 -36.59 -36.96 53.71
N GLU A 77 -35.88 -36.77 52.60
CA GLU A 77 -35.65 -37.82 51.59
C GLU A 77 -34.23 -38.39 51.68
N SER A 78 -33.25 -37.60 52.15
CA SER A 78 -31.83 -37.97 52.23
C SER A 78 -31.35 -38.77 51.01
N PRO A 79 -31.52 -38.23 49.79
CA PRO A 79 -31.34 -39.02 48.58
C PRO A 79 -29.86 -39.38 48.35
N ASP A 80 -29.60 -40.62 47.95
CA ASP A 80 -28.24 -41.08 47.60
C ASP A 80 -27.71 -40.45 46.29
N THR A 81 -28.57 -39.76 45.54
CA THR A 81 -28.22 -39.04 44.30
C THR A 81 -28.95 -37.71 44.25
N ILE A 82 -28.24 -36.64 43.91
CA ILE A 82 -28.81 -35.30 43.81
C ILE A 82 -28.94 -34.93 42.33
N ALA A 83 -30.13 -34.53 41.91
CA ALA A 83 -30.33 -33.96 40.58
C ALA A 83 -29.57 -32.64 40.42
N VAL A 84 -29.21 -32.26 39.20
CA VAL A 84 -28.60 -30.95 38.90
C VAL A 84 -29.54 -29.86 39.42
N HIS A 85 -29.06 -29.06 40.38
CA HIS A 85 -29.93 -28.17 41.16
C HIS A 85 -29.50 -26.70 41.13
N ALA A 86 -28.36 -26.39 40.53
CA ALA A 86 -27.93 -25.00 40.33
C ALA A 86 -27.05 -24.89 39.09
N THR A 87 -27.48 -24.06 38.14
CA THR A 87 -26.65 -23.55 37.05
C THR A 87 -25.85 -22.36 37.56
N VAL A 88 -24.62 -22.19 37.09
CA VAL A 88 -23.85 -20.95 37.30
C VAL A 88 -24.14 -20.05 36.12
N SER A 89 -24.72 -18.87 36.39
CA SER A 89 -25.00 -17.89 35.34
C SER A 89 -23.80 -16.97 35.10
N ASN A 90 -23.79 -16.28 33.95
CA ASN A 90 -22.72 -15.33 33.65
C ASN A 90 -22.67 -14.19 34.64
N GLU A 91 -23.81 -13.74 35.15
CA GLU A 91 -23.91 -12.64 36.11
C GLU A 91 -23.13 -12.94 37.40
N ALA A 92 -23.10 -14.21 37.84
CA ALA A 92 -22.32 -14.61 39.02
C ALA A 92 -20.81 -14.39 38.81
N CYS A 93 -20.32 -14.61 37.59
CA CYS A 93 -18.93 -14.36 37.23
C CYS A 93 -18.69 -12.85 37.01
N ALA A 94 -19.59 -12.19 36.27
CA ALA A 94 -19.50 -10.79 35.90
C ALA A 94 -19.49 -9.85 37.10
N THR A 95 -20.23 -10.16 38.17
CA THR A 95 -20.26 -9.36 39.41
C THR A 95 -18.85 -9.14 39.98
N CYS A 96 -17.95 -10.11 39.83
CA CYS A 96 -16.57 -10.00 40.29
C CYS A 96 -15.60 -9.61 39.18
N HIS A 97 -15.69 -10.25 38.01
CA HIS A 97 -14.68 -10.11 36.95
C HIS A 97 -14.91 -8.93 36.00
N ILE A 98 -16.12 -8.36 35.98
CA ILE A 98 -16.50 -7.26 35.07
C ILE A 98 -16.95 -6.04 35.89
N GLU A 99 -17.88 -6.24 36.82
CA GLU A 99 -18.44 -5.18 37.67
C GLU A 99 -17.58 -4.88 38.92
N GLY A 100 -16.57 -5.72 39.18
CA GLY A 100 -15.66 -5.58 40.32
C GLY A 100 -14.68 -4.42 40.17
N ASP A 101 -13.53 -4.51 40.84
CA ASP A 101 -12.46 -3.53 40.70
C ASP A 101 -11.88 -3.60 39.27
N PRO A 102 -12.10 -2.58 38.41
CA PRO A 102 -11.69 -2.63 37.01
C PRO A 102 -10.17 -2.68 36.86
N GLU A 103 -9.40 -2.13 37.81
CA GLU A 103 -7.94 -2.19 37.75
C GLU A 103 -7.43 -3.61 38.06
N ALA A 104 -8.04 -4.27 39.05
CA ALA A 104 -7.71 -5.64 39.41
C ALA A 104 -8.10 -6.66 38.32
N TRP A 105 -9.18 -6.40 37.58
CA TRP A 105 -9.77 -7.35 36.64
C TRP A 105 -9.66 -6.97 35.17
N ARG A 106 -8.91 -5.89 34.84
CA ARG A 106 -8.71 -5.43 33.46
C ARG A 106 -8.26 -6.55 32.51
N MET A 107 -7.35 -7.42 32.98
CA MET A 107 -6.87 -8.58 32.23
C MET A 107 -7.99 -9.49 31.75
N ILE A 108 -9.08 -9.58 32.51
CA ILE A 108 -10.20 -10.49 32.28
C ILE A 108 -11.26 -9.74 31.48
N ALA A 109 -11.73 -8.59 31.98
CA ALA A 109 -12.82 -7.84 31.37
C ALA A 109 -12.50 -7.32 29.96
N ALA A 110 -11.27 -6.91 29.70
CA ALA A 110 -10.85 -6.30 28.44
C ALA A 110 -9.99 -7.21 27.55
N SER A 111 -10.03 -8.52 27.78
CA SER A 111 -9.29 -9.48 26.93
C SER A 111 -9.92 -9.62 25.55
N ALA A 112 -9.10 -9.74 24.51
CA ALA A 112 -9.55 -9.93 23.13
C ALA A 112 -10.49 -11.14 23.01
N GLY A 113 -10.18 -12.25 23.70
CA GLY A 113 -11.00 -13.45 23.72
C GLY A 113 -12.41 -13.21 24.23
N HIS A 114 -12.56 -12.55 25.37
CA HIS A 114 -13.90 -12.24 25.90
C HIS A 114 -14.66 -11.29 25.01
N ARG A 115 -14.02 -10.22 24.53
CA ARG A 115 -14.69 -9.24 23.66
C ARG A 115 -15.21 -9.88 22.38
N VAL A 116 -14.40 -10.69 21.69
CA VAL A 116 -14.83 -11.39 20.46
C VAL A 116 -15.99 -12.36 20.69
N HIS A 117 -16.07 -13.02 21.84
CA HIS A 117 -17.13 -14.02 22.08
C HIS A 117 -18.37 -13.44 22.76
N LEU A 118 -18.24 -12.42 23.60
CA LEU A 118 -19.32 -11.86 24.42
C LEU A 118 -19.91 -10.56 23.86
N GLU A 119 -19.16 -9.83 23.03
CA GLU A 119 -19.62 -8.59 22.38
C GLU A 119 -20.00 -8.81 20.90
N SER A 120 -19.91 -10.04 20.39
CA SER A 120 -20.26 -10.34 19.00
C SER A 120 -21.76 -10.22 18.74
N ASP A 121 -22.10 -9.70 17.56
CA ASP A 121 -23.46 -9.72 17.02
C ASP A 121 -23.85 -11.08 16.40
N ASP A 122 -22.95 -12.08 16.40
CA ASP A 122 -23.23 -13.42 15.87
C ASP A 122 -24.24 -14.16 16.75
N PRO A 123 -25.43 -14.54 16.23
CA PRO A 123 -26.45 -15.25 17.00
C PRO A 123 -25.99 -16.61 17.55
N SER A 124 -24.96 -17.22 16.98
CA SER A 124 -24.39 -18.48 17.49
C SER A 124 -23.61 -18.32 18.80
N LEU A 125 -23.23 -17.08 19.13
CA LEU A 125 -22.55 -16.72 20.37
C LEU A 125 -23.50 -16.14 21.43
N ASP A 126 -24.79 -16.01 21.11
CA ASP A 126 -25.80 -15.51 22.06
C ASP A 126 -25.91 -16.46 23.26
N GLY A 127 -25.70 -15.90 24.46
CA GLY A 127 -25.76 -16.65 25.70
C GLY A 127 -24.59 -17.62 25.95
N VAL A 128 -23.44 -17.46 25.26
CA VAL A 128 -22.21 -18.18 25.63
C VAL A 128 -21.92 -17.99 27.11
N ALA A 129 -21.82 -19.11 27.84
CA ALA A 129 -21.64 -19.05 29.28
C ALA A 129 -20.15 -19.04 29.66
N CYS A 130 -19.75 -18.27 30.67
CA CYS A 130 -18.34 -18.21 31.13
C CYS A 130 -17.77 -19.60 31.42
N VAL A 131 -18.60 -20.47 32.00
CA VAL A 131 -18.22 -21.85 32.34
C VAL A 131 -18.06 -22.77 31.11
N GLN A 132 -18.58 -22.41 29.93
CA GLN A 132 -18.34 -23.21 28.71
C GLN A 132 -16.87 -23.14 28.27
N CYS A 133 -16.19 -22.02 28.54
CA CYS A 133 -14.78 -21.83 28.19
C CYS A 133 -13.84 -22.05 29.39
N HIS A 134 -14.27 -21.66 30.59
CA HIS A 134 -13.42 -21.69 31.78
C HIS A 134 -13.55 -22.98 32.61
N SER A 135 -14.50 -23.87 32.31
CA SER A 135 -14.68 -25.12 33.05
C SER A 135 -14.27 -26.32 32.17
N SER A 136 -13.14 -26.96 32.46
CA SER A 136 -12.75 -28.20 31.76
C SER A 136 -13.49 -29.42 32.30
N SER A 137 -13.91 -29.37 33.56
CA SER A 137 -14.77 -30.38 34.20
C SER A 137 -15.56 -29.75 35.36
N LEU A 138 -16.35 -30.54 36.09
CA LEU A 138 -17.13 -30.05 37.23
C LEU A 138 -16.21 -29.44 38.30
N HIS A 139 -16.29 -28.12 38.45
CA HIS A 139 -15.48 -27.31 39.37
C HIS A 139 -13.96 -27.30 39.10
N GLN A 140 -13.54 -27.74 37.93
CA GLN A 140 -12.17 -27.52 37.46
C GLN A 140 -12.16 -26.32 36.53
N PHE A 141 -11.64 -25.20 37.04
CA PHE A 141 -11.63 -23.94 36.31
C PHE A 141 -10.26 -23.71 35.69
N THR A 142 -10.03 -24.29 34.53
CA THR A 142 -8.81 -24.08 33.74
C THR A 142 -9.21 -24.10 32.28
N ALA A 143 -8.98 -22.99 31.58
CA ALA A 143 -9.12 -22.97 30.14
C ALA A 143 -8.03 -23.86 29.53
N THR A 144 -8.46 -24.96 28.93
CA THR A 144 -7.63 -25.89 28.15
C THR A 144 -8.15 -25.89 26.72
N ASP A 145 -7.41 -26.34 25.70
CA ASP A 145 -7.99 -26.33 24.33
C ASP A 145 -9.21 -27.22 24.19
N GLU A 146 -9.30 -28.24 25.06
CA GLU A 146 -10.50 -29.04 25.15
C GLU A 146 -11.72 -28.13 25.30
N THR A 147 -11.62 -26.98 25.99
CA THR A 147 -12.75 -26.05 26.16
C THR A 147 -13.08 -25.26 24.89
N CYS A 148 -12.14 -25.04 23.98
CA CYS A 148 -12.41 -24.39 22.68
C CYS A 148 -13.30 -25.27 21.78
N GLY A 149 -13.07 -26.60 21.80
CA GLY A 149 -13.90 -27.59 21.10
C GLY A 149 -15.09 -28.10 21.92
N GLN A 150 -15.11 -27.88 23.24
CA GLN A 150 -16.24 -28.24 24.09
C GLN A 150 -17.50 -27.49 23.67
N SER A 151 -18.65 -28.05 24.05
CA SER A 151 -19.96 -27.49 23.74
C SER A 151 -20.28 -27.37 22.24
N GLY A 152 -19.43 -27.94 21.37
CA GLY A 152 -19.64 -27.96 19.93
C GLY A 152 -19.19 -26.70 19.19
N CYS A 153 -18.30 -25.88 19.79
CA CYS A 153 -17.82 -24.63 19.18
C CYS A 153 -16.76 -24.88 18.09
N HIS A 154 -15.48 -24.92 18.42
CA HIS A 154 -14.39 -25.08 17.43
C HIS A 154 -14.05 -26.56 17.16
N THR A 155 -15.05 -27.42 16.93
CA THR A 155 -14.82 -28.88 16.79
C THR A 155 -14.15 -29.29 15.50
N ASP A 156 -14.22 -28.45 14.47
CA ASP A 156 -13.68 -28.73 13.14
C ASP A 156 -12.39 -27.93 12.86
N VAL A 157 -11.80 -27.33 13.89
CA VAL A 157 -10.58 -26.52 13.77
C VAL A 157 -9.40 -27.28 14.36
N GLU A 158 -8.46 -27.67 13.51
CA GLU A 158 -7.23 -28.35 13.89
C GLU A 158 -6.03 -27.63 13.30
N VAL A 159 -4.84 -27.81 13.87
CA VAL A 159 -3.58 -27.36 13.26
C VAL A 159 -3.11 -28.46 12.31
N GLN A 160 -2.99 -28.14 11.03
CA GLN A 160 -2.67 -29.10 9.97
C GLN A 160 -1.28 -28.88 9.34
N LEU A 161 -0.70 -27.68 9.52
CA LEU A 161 0.47 -27.25 8.77
C LEU A 161 1.76 -28.02 9.10
N GLY A 162 2.20 -28.84 8.15
CA GLY A 162 3.44 -29.59 8.22
C GLY A 162 3.52 -30.45 9.47
N ARG A 163 4.65 -30.36 10.18
CA ARG A 163 4.86 -31.12 11.42
C ARG A 163 4.14 -30.53 12.63
N MET A 164 3.54 -29.35 12.53
CA MET A 164 2.76 -28.80 13.65
C MET A 164 1.52 -29.66 13.92
N GLY A 165 0.93 -30.23 12.87
CA GLY A 165 -0.18 -31.17 13.00
C GLY A 165 0.18 -32.50 13.68
N ASP A 166 1.48 -32.80 13.88
CA ASP A 166 1.92 -33.95 14.66
C ASP A 166 1.81 -33.71 16.18
N PHE A 167 1.63 -32.45 16.62
CA PHE A 167 1.61 -32.05 18.03
C PHE A 167 0.22 -31.58 18.46
N THR A 168 -0.14 -31.89 19.71
CA THR A 168 -1.26 -31.24 20.39
C THR A 168 -0.82 -29.85 20.85
N ILE A 169 -1.03 -28.84 19.99
CA ILE A 169 -0.68 -27.44 20.28
C ILE A 169 -1.90 -26.72 20.84
N HIS A 170 -1.68 -26.01 21.94
CA HIS A 170 -2.75 -25.23 22.55
C HIS A 170 -3.20 -24.05 21.70
N CYS A 171 -4.52 -23.84 21.52
CA CYS A 171 -5.06 -22.73 20.70
C CYS A 171 -4.56 -21.38 21.21
N ALA A 172 -4.51 -21.23 22.54
CA ALA A 172 -4.00 -20.06 23.22
C ALA A 172 -2.47 -19.89 23.12
N ALA A 173 -1.73 -20.88 22.61
CA ALA A 173 -0.31 -20.72 22.30
C ALA A 173 -0.10 -19.86 21.04
N CYS A 174 -1.06 -19.84 20.13
CA CYS A 174 -1.03 -19.02 18.92
C CYS A 174 -1.90 -17.78 19.06
N HIS A 175 -3.12 -17.96 19.57
CA HIS A 175 -4.11 -16.89 19.61
C HIS A 175 -3.98 -16.03 20.87
N GLY A 176 -3.99 -14.71 20.68
CA GLY A 176 -3.86 -13.70 21.74
C GLY A 176 -5.09 -13.57 22.63
N PHE A 177 -5.68 -14.67 23.11
CA PHE A 177 -6.92 -14.67 23.90
C PHE A 177 -6.86 -13.75 25.12
N SER A 178 -5.74 -13.75 25.84
CA SER A 178 -5.53 -12.92 27.04
C SER A 178 -4.96 -11.53 26.74
N ARG A 179 -4.83 -11.15 25.47
CA ARG A 179 -4.33 -9.82 25.09
C ARG A 179 -5.35 -8.78 25.53
N VAL A 180 -4.92 -7.85 26.39
CA VAL A 180 -5.76 -6.74 26.85
C VAL A 180 -5.86 -5.72 25.74
N ILE A 181 -7.08 -5.37 25.36
CA ILE A 181 -7.38 -4.40 24.32
C ILE A 181 -7.99 -3.15 24.96
N ASP A 182 -7.79 -2.00 24.32
CA ASP A 182 -8.44 -0.77 24.73
C ASP A 182 -9.97 -0.93 24.67
N GLU A 183 -10.70 -0.42 25.66
CA GLU A 183 -12.16 -0.51 25.72
C GLU A 183 -12.81 0.25 24.55
N GLU A 184 -12.14 1.28 24.03
CA GLU A 184 -12.60 2.10 22.91
C GLU A 184 -12.21 1.49 21.55
N ALA A 185 -11.47 0.38 21.54
CA ALA A 185 -11.08 -0.27 20.29
C ALA A 185 -12.30 -0.84 19.55
N GLU A 186 -12.37 -0.53 18.25
CA GLU A 186 -13.35 -1.07 17.31
C GLU A 186 -13.27 -2.61 17.25
N PHE A 187 -14.41 -3.27 17.06
CA PHE A 187 -14.52 -4.73 17.11
C PHE A 187 -13.58 -5.45 16.13
N GLU A 188 -13.28 -4.85 14.97
CA GLU A 188 -12.32 -5.40 14.01
C GLU A 188 -10.90 -5.46 14.58
N ALA A 189 -10.47 -4.43 15.31
CA ALA A 189 -9.17 -4.41 15.97
C ALA A 189 -9.10 -5.45 17.09
N VAL A 190 -10.22 -5.70 17.79
CA VAL A 190 -10.34 -6.77 18.78
C VAL A 190 -10.18 -8.14 18.12
N ARG A 191 -10.84 -8.38 16.98
CA ARG A 191 -10.70 -9.63 16.25
C ARG A 191 -9.28 -9.83 15.73
N GLY A 192 -8.68 -8.79 15.15
CA GLY A 192 -7.29 -8.81 14.69
C GLY A 192 -6.30 -9.11 15.83
N ALA A 193 -6.61 -8.68 17.05
CA ALA A 193 -5.78 -8.97 18.21
C ALA A 193 -5.76 -10.45 18.64
N LEU A 194 -6.74 -11.27 18.23
CA LEU A 194 -6.71 -12.72 18.42
C LEU A 194 -5.81 -13.44 17.42
N ALA A 195 -5.55 -12.85 16.25
CA ALA A 195 -4.67 -13.47 15.27
C ALA A 195 -3.24 -13.59 15.85
N PRO A 196 -2.55 -14.72 15.61
CA PRO A 196 -1.16 -14.86 15.98
C PRO A 196 -0.32 -13.79 15.28
N THR A 197 0.61 -13.19 16.01
CA THR A 197 1.63 -12.33 15.42
C THR A 197 2.90 -13.15 15.21
N ASN A 198 3.91 -12.51 14.63
CA ASN A 198 5.21 -13.14 14.41
C ASN A 198 5.86 -13.58 15.72
N ASN A 199 5.55 -12.92 16.84
CA ASN A 199 6.12 -13.32 18.12
C ASN A 199 5.57 -14.66 18.59
N GLU A 200 4.26 -14.92 18.44
CA GLU A 200 3.67 -16.20 18.78
C GLU A 200 4.21 -17.31 17.85
N CYS A 201 4.23 -17.09 16.54
CA CYS A 201 4.80 -18.04 15.59
C CYS A 201 6.27 -18.35 15.91
N LEU A 202 7.11 -17.33 16.07
CA LEU A 202 8.55 -17.47 16.24
C LEU A 202 8.96 -17.87 17.68
N SER A 203 8.00 -17.99 18.60
CA SER A 203 8.25 -18.58 19.92
C SER A 203 8.58 -20.08 19.83
N CYS A 204 7.99 -20.76 18.84
CA CYS A 204 8.20 -22.18 18.54
C CYS A 204 9.00 -22.38 17.25
N HIS A 205 8.77 -21.54 16.25
CA HIS A 205 9.47 -21.62 14.97
C HIS A 205 10.88 -21.02 15.08
N VAL A 206 11.90 -21.88 14.95
CA VAL A 206 13.33 -21.52 14.86
C VAL A 206 13.65 -20.75 13.54
N MET A 207 12.62 -20.36 12.79
CA MET A 207 12.69 -19.69 11.49
C MET A 207 13.51 -18.41 11.53
N ARG A 208 13.60 -17.71 12.67
CA ARG A 208 14.51 -16.54 12.85
C ARG A 208 15.98 -16.84 12.52
N THR A 209 16.38 -18.11 12.52
CA THR A 209 17.75 -18.54 12.17
C THR A 209 17.86 -19.18 10.79
N LEU A 210 16.72 -19.51 10.15
CA LEU A 210 16.66 -20.27 8.90
C LEU A 210 16.07 -19.48 7.74
N VAL A 211 15.34 -18.40 8.02
CA VAL A 211 14.67 -17.54 7.06
C VAL A 211 14.88 -16.10 7.49
N ASP A 212 15.47 -15.32 6.58
CA ASP A 212 15.62 -13.88 6.72
C ASP A 212 14.45 -13.23 5.98
N MET A 213 13.55 -12.58 6.71
CA MET A 213 12.46 -11.82 6.09
C MET A 213 12.95 -10.39 5.89
N PRO A 214 12.93 -9.85 4.65
CA PRO A 214 13.33 -8.48 4.42
C PRO A 214 12.44 -7.54 5.25
N PRO A 215 13.02 -6.50 5.90
CA PRO A 215 12.26 -5.59 6.75
C PRO A 215 11.19 -4.80 5.99
N ASP A 216 11.38 -4.64 4.68
CA ASP A 216 10.53 -3.82 3.80
C ASP A 216 9.48 -4.64 3.04
N GLU A 217 9.17 -5.85 3.52
CA GLU A 217 8.13 -6.68 2.90
C GLU A 217 6.72 -6.10 3.16
N PRO A 218 5.83 -6.08 2.15
CA PRO A 218 4.57 -5.32 2.21
C PRO A 218 3.49 -5.88 3.15
N HIS A 219 3.68 -7.06 3.74
CA HIS A 219 2.75 -7.72 4.65
C HIS A 219 3.16 -7.63 6.14
N ASP A 220 4.10 -6.74 6.50
CA ASP A 220 4.54 -6.46 7.89
C ASP A 220 5.06 -7.69 8.67
N GLN A 221 5.60 -8.64 7.91
CA GLN A 221 6.09 -9.95 8.28
C GLN A 221 5.03 -10.87 8.87
N VAL A 222 3.74 -10.50 8.81
CA VAL A 222 2.64 -11.22 9.48
C VAL A 222 2.49 -12.60 8.86
N CYS A 223 3.01 -13.62 9.56
CA CYS A 223 3.09 -14.99 9.02
C CYS A 223 1.73 -15.51 8.56
N ALA A 224 0.66 -15.14 9.28
CA ALA A 224 -0.71 -15.55 9.01
C ALA A 224 -1.29 -14.99 7.70
N THR A 225 -0.65 -13.99 7.09
CA THR A 225 -1.06 -13.43 5.80
C THR A 225 -0.85 -14.44 4.66
N CYS A 226 0.19 -15.27 4.76
CA CYS A 226 0.50 -16.29 3.76
C CYS A 226 0.22 -17.70 4.28
N HIS A 227 0.44 -17.94 5.57
CA HIS A 227 0.28 -19.25 6.18
C HIS A 227 -1.02 -19.35 6.98
N ASN A 228 -1.90 -20.26 6.57
CA ASN A 228 -3.05 -20.66 7.38
C ASN A 228 -2.79 -22.02 8.01
N PRO A 229 -2.39 -22.08 9.29
CA PRO A 229 -2.07 -23.36 9.94
C PRO A 229 -3.30 -24.27 10.11
N HIS A 230 -4.51 -23.77 9.89
CA HIS A 230 -5.75 -24.54 10.02
C HIS A 230 -6.25 -25.13 8.71
N GLU A 231 -5.74 -24.67 7.56
CA GLU A 231 -6.17 -25.13 6.24
C GLU A 231 -5.04 -25.77 5.45
N GLN A 232 -3.83 -25.21 5.58
CA GLN A 232 -2.67 -25.70 4.85
C GLN A 232 -2.10 -26.92 5.54
N THR A 233 -1.79 -27.96 4.77
CA THR A 233 -1.08 -29.15 5.22
C THR A 233 0.42 -29.08 4.95
N THR A 234 0.84 -28.22 4.03
CA THR A 234 2.25 -28.00 3.71
C THR A 234 2.57 -26.50 3.56
N PRO A 235 3.82 -26.06 3.84
CA PRO A 235 4.20 -24.67 3.61
C PRO A 235 4.07 -24.22 2.15
N LEU A 236 4.19 -25.15 1.19
CA LEU A 236 4.10 -24.85 -0.24
C LEU A 236 2.70 -24.39 -0.65
N GLU A 237 1.66 -24.87 0.04
CA GLU A 237 0.27 -24.44 -0.22
C GLU A 237 0.04 -22.95 0.03
N ALA A 238 0.94 -22.27 0.75
CA ALA A 238 0.91 -20.81 0.86
C ALA A 238 1.07 -20.11 -0.49
N GLU A 239 1.83 -20.68 -1.44
CA GLU A 239 1.97 -20.11 -2.78
C GLU A 239 0.62 -20.05 -3.51
N GLU A 240 -0.23 -21.06 -3.33
CA GLU A 240 -1.56 -21.10 -3.92
C GLU A 240 -2.46 -19.99 -3.36
N THR A 241 -2.30 -19.63 -2.09
CA THR A 241 -3.08 -18.56 -1.47
C THR A 241 -2.78 -17.20 -2.09
N CYS A 242 -1.52 -16.92 -2.44
CA CYS A 242 -1.14 -15.67 -3.10
C CYS A 242 -1.86 -15.49 -4.44
N ALA A 243 -2.03 -16.59 -5.20
CA ALA A 243 -2.69 -16.59 -6.50
C ALA A 243 -4.23 -16.60 -6.41
N THR A 244 -4.80 -17.02 -5.28
CA THR A 244 -6.25 -17.30 -5.16
C THR A 244 -7.01 -16.41 -4.19
N VAL A 245 -6.34 -15.78 -3.22
CA VAL A 245 -6.97 -14.92 -2.19
C VAL A 245 -7.34 -13.53 -2.73
N GLY A 246 -6.83 -13.17 -3.92
CA GLY A 246 -7.18 -11.96 -4.65
C GLY A 246 -6.50 -10.68 -4.16
N CYS A 247 -5.58 -10.77 -3.19
CA CYS A 247 -4.72 -9.64 -2.82
C CYS A 247 -3.80 -9.20 -3.97
N HIS A 248 -3.53 -10.09 -4.92
CA HIS A 248 -2.66 -9.87 -6.08
C HIS A 248 -3.41 -10.05 -7.41
N ASP A 249 -4.70 -9.69 -7.48
CA ASP A 249 -5.58 -9.90 -8.64
C ASP A 249 -5.04 -9.33 -9.97
N ASP A 250 -4.22 -8.27 -9.92
CA ASP A 250 -3.47 -7.79 -11.10
C ASP A 250 -1.99 -7.56 -10.78
N VAL A 251 -1.23 -8.65 -10.67
CA VAL A 251 0.22 -8.57 -10.43
C VAL A 251 0.95 -7.70 -11.45
N ARG A 252 0.42 -7.52 -12.67
CA ARG A 252 1.05 -6.73 -13.74
C ARG A 252 1.11 -5.24 -13.40
N GLU A 253 0.27 -4.80 -12.48
CA GLU A 253 0.26 -3.42 -11.97
C GLU A 253 1.19 -3.22 -10.77
N LEU A 254 1.58 -4.30 -10.08
CA LEU A 254 2.42 -4.23 -8.87
C LEU A 254 3.85 -3.79 -9.18
N SER A 255 4.36 -4.17 -10.35
CA SER A 255 5.73 -3.88 -10.76
C SER A 255 5.84 -3.77 -12.28
N PRO A 256 6.70 -2.87 -12.81
CA PRO A 256 7.06 -2.90 -14.23
C PRO A 256 7.62 -4.24 -14.71
N PHE A 257 8.27 -5.04 -13.85
CA PHE A 257 8.78 -6.37 -14.24
C PHE A 257 7.67 -7.37 -14.53
N HIS A 258 6.47 -7.18 -13.97
CA HIS A 258 5.33 -8.05 -14.27
C HIS A 258 4.60 -7.67 -15.56
N ARG A 259 4.96 -6.54 -16.20
CA ARG A 259 4.33 -6.14 -17.46
C ARG A 259 4.72 -7.09 -18.57
N GLY A 260 3.70 -7.70 -19.19
CA GLY A 260 3.89 -8.63 -20.30
C GLY A 260 3.91 -10.10 -19.89
N LEU A 261 3.90 -10.41 -18.59
CA LEU A 261 3.65 -11.77 -18.10
C LEU A 261 2.22 -12.20 -18.48
N ASP A 262 2.08 -13.43 -18.96
CA ASP A 262 0.76 -14.00 -19.17
C ASP A 262 0.15 -14.53 -17.86
N ALA A 263 -1.16 -14.75 -17.86
CA ALA A 263 -1.86 -15.19 -16.65
C ALA A 263 -1.35 -16.55 -16.10
N VAL A 264 -0.78 -17.42 -16.95
CA VAL A 264 -0.28 -18.74 -16.55
C VAL A 264 1.10 -18.63 -15.90
N GLU A 265 1.94 -17.71 -16.37
CA GLU A 265 3.24 -17.40 -15.74
C GLU A 265 3.05 -16.79 -14.36
N ILE A 266 1.98 -16.03 -14.17
CA ILE A 266 1.60 -15.40 -12.89
C ILE A 266 1.17 -16.43 -11.84
N GLU A 267 0.46 -17.49 -12.26
CA GLU A 267 0.05 -18.59 -11.37
C GLU A 267 1.24 -19.40 -10.82
N GLN A 268 2.45 -19.20 -11.36
CA GLN A 268 3.67 -19.93 -11.01
C GLN A 268 4.75 -18.98 -10.46
N CYS A 269 4.35 -18.00 -9.64
CA CYS A 269 5.23 -16.98 -9.09
C CYS A 269 6.46 -17.54 -8.36
N GLY A 270 6.37 -18.72 -7.73
CA GLY A 270 7.49 -19.43 -7.09
C GLY A 270 8.61 -19.87 -8.04
N GLN A 271 8.45 -19.74 -9.37
CA GLN A 271 9.54 -19.91 -10.33
C GLN A 271 10.53 -18.75 -10.32
N CYS A 272 10.04 -17.56 -9.98
CA CYS A 272 10.84 -16.34 -9.93
C CYS A 272 11.17 -15.94 -8.49
N HIS A 273 10.20 -16.10 -7.58
CA HIS A 273 10.31 -15.74 -6.18
C HIS A 273 10.70 -16.93 -5.32
N GLY A 274 11.61 -16.70 -4.37
CA GLY A 274 11.88 -17.67 -3.31
C GLY A 274 10.80 -17.63 -2.25
N ALA A 275 10.57 -18.75 -1.55
CA ALA A 275 9.75 -18.72 -0.34
C ALA A 275 10.34 -17.70 0.65
N HIS A 276 9.50 -16.79 1.16
CA HIS A 276 9.90 -15.68 2.04
C HIS A 276 10.82 -14.63 1.39
N ASP A 277 10.99 -14.69 0.07
CA ASP A 277 11.69 -13.67 -0.70
C ASP A 277 10.79 -13.18 -1.83
N TRP A 278 10.17 -12.03 -1.58
CA TRP A 278 9.28 -11.40 -2.55
C TRP A 278 10.07 -10.58 -3.60
N MET A 279 11.38 -10.43 -3.44
CA MET A 279 12.25 -9.81 -4.43
C MET A 279 12.95 -10.89 -5.25
N VAL A 280 12.95 -10.76 -6.57
CA VAL A 280 13.83 -11.60 -7.41
C VAL A 280 15.25 -11.05 -7.29
N ASP A 281 16.23 -11.92 -7.06
CA ASP A 281 17.64 -11.55 -7.15
C ASP A 281 17.97 -11.13 -8.58
N GLY A 282 17.98 -9.82 -8.81
CA GLY A 282 18.19 -9.20 -10.13
C GLY A 282 19.58 -9.41 -10.73
N ASN A 283 20.45 -10.20 -10.10
CA ASN A 283 21.80 -10.46 -10.60
C ASN A 283 21.84 -11.52 -11.72
N ASP A 284 20.75 -12.26 -11.98
CA ASP A 284 20.69 -13.24 -13.06
C ASP A 284 19.44 -13.07 -13.95
N CYS A 285 19.22 -11.85 -14.45
CA CYS A 285 18.11 -11.56 -15.37
C CYS A 285 18.08 -12.51 -16.58
N LEU A 286 19.25 -12.96 -17.03
CA LEU A 286 19.41 -13.79 -18.22
C LEU A 286 19.04 -15.27 -18.01
N ALA A 287 18.91 -15.72 -16.77
CA ALA A 287 18.35 -17.06 -16.49
C ALA A 287 16.93 -17.21 -17.02
N CYS A 288 16.14 -16.12 -16.98
CA CYS A 288 14.76 -16.09 -17.46
C CYS A 288 14.63 -15.35 -18.81
N HIS A 289 15.36 -14.25 -18.99
CA HIS A 289 15.28 -13.39 -20.17
C HIS A 289 16.32 -13.73 -21.25
N THR A 290 16.35 -15.00 -21.68
CA THR A 290 17.36 -15.50 -22.63
C THR A 290 17.37 -14.80 -24.00
N ASP A 291 16.22 -14.27 -24.42
CA ASP A 291 16.02 -13.65 -25.75
C ASP A 291 15.99 -12.12 -25.68
N VAL A 292 16.29 -11.48 -24.53
CA VAL A 292 16.18 -10.02 -24.36
C VAL A 292 17.08 -9.23 -25.30
N PHE A 293 18.20 -9.82 -25.74
CA PHE A 293 19.15 -9.19 -26.66
C PHE A 293 18.79 -9.38 -28.14
N ASP A 294 17.71 -10.11 -28.45
CA ASP A 294 17.24 -10.29 -29.81
C ASP A 294 16.34 -9.11 -30.20
N ASP A 295 16.98 -8.01 -30.63
CA ASP A 295 16.38 -6.73 -31.09
C ASP A 295 15.51 -6.87 -32.37
N ALA A 296 15.02 -8.06 -32.70
CA ALA A 296 14.23 -8.31 -33.89
C ALA A 296 12.86 -7.59 -33.78
N PRO A 297 12.50 -6.70 -34.73
CA PRO A 297 11.21 -6.04 -34.72
C PRO A 297 10.09 -7.07 -34.83
N GLY A 298 9.33 -7.24 -33.74
CA GLY A 298 8.22 -8.20 -33.63
C GLY A 298 8.50 -9.49 -32.86
N SER A 299 9.68 -9.70 -32.28
CA SER A 299 9.93 -10.81 -31.33
C SER A 299 9.24 -10.58 -29.97
N GLY A 300 8.99 -9.34 -29.58
CA GLY A 300 8.41 -8.95 -28.29
C GLY A 300 6.93 -9.32 -28.04
N GLY A 301 6.31 -10.17 -28.87
CA GLY A 301 4.91 -10.56 -28.69
C GLY A 301 4.55 -12.01 -29.03
N ALA A 302 5.50 -12.83 -29.49
CA ALA A 302 5.24 -14.21 -29.89
C ALA A 302 6.09 -15.22 -29.12
N ARG A 303 5.70 -15.41 -27.86
CA ARG A 303 5.66 -16.69 -27.11
C ARG A 303 6.76 -17.70 -27.46
N ARG A 304 7.79 -17.75 -26.62
CA ARG A 304 8.43 -19.01 -26.25
C ARG A 304 8.42 -19.08 -24.75
N GLY A 305 7.76 -20.11 -24.22
CA GLY A 305 7.67 -20.34 -22.79
C GLY A 305 9.07 -20.30 -22.19
N VAL A 306 9.18 -19.60 -21.06
CA VAL A 306 10.35 -19.63 -20.20
C VAL A 306 10.78 -21.09 -20.11
N ALA A 307 11.98 -21.40 -20.59
CA ALA A 307 12.54 -22.72 -20.34
C ALA A 307 12.65 -22.81 -18.83
N ALA A 308 11.86 -23.71 -18.21
CA ALA A 308 11.78 -23.85 -16.76
C ALA A 308 13.18 -23.69 -16.16
N ALA A 309 13.36 -22.65 -15.33
CA ALA A 309 14.60 -22.43 -14.63
C ALA A 309 14.97 -23.76 -13.95
N PRO A 310 16.24 -24.21 -14.01
CA PRO A 310 16.64 -25.39 -13.26
C PRO A 310 16.27 -25.09 -11.80
N ALA A 311 15.36 -25.91 -11.25
CA ALA A 311 14.80 -25.75 -9.92
C ALA A 311 15.86 -25.16 -8.99
N ALA A 312 15.58 -23.98 -8.43
CA ALA A 312 16.43 -23.31 -7.46
C ALA A 312 17.02 -24.38 -6.57
N ARG A 313 18.36 -24.43 -6.49
CA ARG A 313 19.10 -25.46 -5.75
C ARG A 313 18.39 -25.64 -4.42
N ALA A 314 17.69 -26.77 -4.27
CA ALA A 314 17.07 -27.13 -3.01
C ALA A 314 18.16 -26.94 -1.95
N ALA A 315 17.91 -26.06 -0.99
CA ALA A 315 18.75 -25.96 0.19
C ALA A 315 18.98 -27.40 0.66
N PRO A 316 20.24 -27.81 0.93
CA PRO A 316 20.53 -29.21 1.22
C PRO A 316 19.56 -29.67 2.31
N ALA A 317 18.77 -30.69 1.98
CA ALA A 317 17.93 -31.38 2.95
C ALA A 317 18.86 -31.79 4.09
N ASN A 318 18.80 -31.07 5.20
CA ASN A 318 19.53 -31.41 6.40
C ASN A 318 18.82 -32.59 7.04
N ASP A 319 18.97 -33.76 6.42
CA ASP A 319 18.55 -35.07 6.91
C ASP A 319 19.55 -35.60 7.96
N ALA A 320 20.23 -34.68 8.66
CA ALA A 320 21.01 -34.99 9.82
C ALA A 320 20.04 -35.09 11.00
N GLY A 321 19.63 -36.32 11.31
CA GLY A 321 18.91 -36.66 12.53
C GLY A 321 19.67 -36.19 13.77
N VAL A 322 19.45 -34.94 14.17
CA VAL A 322 19.80 -34.44 15.49
C VAL A 322 18.66 -34.87 16.41
N SER A 323 18.87 -36.00 17.08
CA SER A 323 18.05 -36.41 18.20
C SER A 323 18.27 -35.42 19.34
N VAL A 324 17.44 -34.37 19.40
CA VAL A 324 17.34 -33.50 20.57
C VAL A 324 16.61 -34.27 21.65
N THR A 325 17.36 -35.03 22.46
CA THR A 325 16.90 -35.53 23.75
C THR A 325 17.05 -34.42 24.78
N GLY A 326 16.32 -33.32 24.59
CA GLY A 326 16.14 -32.27 25.57
C GLY A 326 14.79 -32.48 26.24
N GLY A 327 14.79 -33.02 27.47
CA GLY A 327 13.57 -33.15 28.25
C GLY A 327 12.93 -31.79 28.46
N PHE A 328 11.72 -31.60 27.93
CA PHE A 328 10.84 -30.52 28.35
C PHE A 328 10.48 -30.77 29.81
N ALA A 329 11.08 -29.98 30.69
CA ALA A 329 10.62 -29.88 32.06
C ALA A 329 9.22 -29.26 32.04
N ASP A 330 8.30 -29.99 32.65
CA ASP A 330 6.94 -29.63 33.04
C ASP A 330 6.87 -28.15 33.49
N PHE A 331 6.44 -27.24 32.59
CA PHE A 331 6.17 -25.84 32.92
C PHE A 331 4.84 -25.76 33.68
N ARG A 332 4.86 -26.20 34.94
CA ARG A 332 3.78 -25.88 35.88
C ARG A 332 3.79 -24.39 36.15
N HIS A 333 2.65 -23.75 35.90
CA HIS A 333 2.39 -22.37 36.27
C HIS A 333 2.77 -22.15 37.73
N GLY A 334 3.73 -21.24 37.94
CA GLY A 334 4.16 -20.84 39.28
C GLY A 334 3.08 -20.02 39.96
N ASP A 335 2.74 -20.41 41.18
CA ASP A 335 1.95 -19.64 42.12
C ASP A 335 2.48 -18.20 42.25
N VAL A 336 1.72 -17.22 41.78
CA VAL A 336 1.91 -15.82 42.13
C VAL A 336 1.41 -15.61 43.57
N GLY A 337 2.35 -15.72 44.51
CA GLY A 337 2.16 -15.29 45.89
C GLY A 337 2.01 -13.78 45.97
N ALA A 338 0.87 -13.32 46.50
CA ALA A 338 0.62 -11.94 46.87
C ALA A 338 1.73 -11.43 47.82
N GLY A 339 2.56 -10.51 47.32
CA GLY A 339 3.63 -9.86 48.07
C GLY A 339 3.73 -8.38 47.67
N ALA A 340 3.28 -7.51 48.57
CA ALA A 340 3.33 -6.07 48.44
C ALA A 340 4.76 -5.51 48.30
N GLY A 341 4.93 -4.49 47.44
CA GLY A 341 5.89 -3.39 47.69
C GLY A 341 7.01 -3.14 46.68
N GLY A 342 6.69 -2.38 45.62
CA GLY A 342 7.53 -1.32 44.99
C GLY A 342 8.58 -1.74 43.93
N PRO A 343 9.28 -0.78 43.29
CA PRO A 343 8.93 0.60 42.97
C PRO A 343 8.73 0.82 41.45
N SER A 344 8.07 1.92 41.13
CA SER A 344 7.81 2.46 39.79
C SER A 344 9.09 2.81 39.02
N PHE A 345 9.15 2.39 37.75
CA PHE A 345 10.09 2.93 36.75
C PHE A 345 9.41 4.02 35.94
N ALA A 346 10.21 5.03 35.62
CA ALA A 346 9.81 6.33 35.11
C ALA A 346 9.40 6.31 33.63
N ASP A 347 8.40 7.13 33.32
CA ASP A 347 7.97 7.53 31.99
C ASP A 347 9.09 8.24 31.23
N ASP A 348 9.35 7.81 29.98
CA ASP A 348 10.19 8.55 29.05
C ASP A 348 9.38 9.67 28.38
N ALA A 349 9.87 10.88 28.60
CA ALA A 349 9.34 12.11 28.07
C ALA A 349 9.95 12.45 26.70
N GLY A 350 9.07 12.78 25.74
CA GLY A 350 9.15 14.05 25.01
C GLY A 350 10.15 14.18 23.85
N LEU A 351 9.62 14.20 22.63
CA LEU A 351 10.16 15.01 21.53
C LEU A 351 9.02 15.69 20.76
N GLN A 352 8.59 16.86 21.26
CA GLN A 352 7.86 17.84 20.46
C GLN A 352 8.84 18.95 20.05
N GLY A 353 9.35 18.88 18.82
CA GLY A 353 10.14 19.92 18.19
C GLY A 353 9.26 20.81 17.32
N GLY A 354 8.87 21.97 17.83
CA GLY A 354 8.19 23.01 17.06
C GLY A 354 9.17 23.78 16.17
N PHE A 355 8.88 23.84 14.87
CA PHE A 355 9.57 24.70 13.91
C PHE A 355 8.70 25.93 13.62
N GLU A 356 9.17 27.11 14.06
CA GLU A 356 8.65 28.42 13.66
C GLU A 356 9.07 28.72 12.21
N MET A 357 8.11 28.89 11.29
CA MET A 357 8.36 29.46 9.97
C MET A 357 8.00 30.96 9.93
N HIS A 358 8.97 31.77 9.52
CA HIS A 358 8.82 33.19 9.24
C HIS A 358 8.17 33.43 7.88
N SER A 359 7.06 34.18 7.87
CA SER A 359 6.34 34.60 6.67
C SER A 359 6.99 35.80 5.99
N GLY A 360 7.74 35.57 4.90
CA GLY A 360 8.22 36.60 3.98
C GLY A 360 7.39 36.62 2.69
N ARG A 361 6.66 37.72 2.43
CA ARG A 361 5.98 37.99 1.16
C ARG A 361 7.00 38.37 0.08
N GLY A 362 7.11 37.56 -0.98
CA GLY A 362 7.79 37.90 -2.23
C GLY A 362 6.94 37.46 -3.41
N LEU A 363 6.67 38.38 -4.33
CA LEU A 363 5.96 38.13 -5.60
C LEU A 363 6.84 37.23 -6.49
N GLN A 364 6.39 36.02 -6.79
CA GLN A 364 6.98 35.13 -7.79
C GLN A 364 5.90 34.83 -8.82
N GLY A 365 6.17 35.17 -10.09
CA GLY A 365 5.40 34.68 -11.21
C GLY A 365 5.57 33.16 -11.29
N ALA A 366 4.48 32.45 -11.52
CA ALA A 366 4.52 30.99 -11.64
C ALA A 366 5.47 30.58 -12.78
N PRO A 367 6.46 29.70 -12.55
CA PRO A 367 7.18 29.07 -13.63
C PRO A 367 6.19 28.26 -14.46
N VAL A 368 6.17 28.50 -15.77
CA VAL A 368 5.49 27.63 -16.73
C VAL A 368 6.16 26.25 -16.60
N PRO A 369 5.42 25.15 -16.40
CA PRO A 369 6.02 23.82 -16.42
C PRO A 369 6.64 23.61 -17.80
N LEU A 370 7.95 23.38 -17.85
CA LEU A 370 8.59 22.88 -19.06
C LEU A 370 7.95 21.52 -19.37
N ALA A 371 7.63 21.27 -20.63
CA ALA A 371 7.20 19.95 -21.08
C ALA A 371 8.26 18.93 -20.62
N GLN A 372 7.83 17.91 -19.90
CA GLN A 372 8.72 16.82 -19.52
C GLN A 372 9.12 16.10 -20.81
N ASP A 373 10.42 16.03 -21.10
CA ASP A 373 10.97 15.26 -22.21
C ASP A 373 10.77 13.76 -21.90
N THR A 374 9.59 13.24 -22.22
CA THR A 374 9.26 11.82 -22.10
C THR A 374 10.01 11.03 -23.17
N LEU A 375 10.30 9.75 -22.91
CA LEU A 375 10.95 8.85 -23.89
C LEU A 375 10.03 8.48 -25.08
N GLU A 376 8.95 9.24 -25.31
CA GLU A 376 7.89 8.90 -26.24
C GLU A 376 8.40 8.96 -27.70
N GLY A 377 8.47 7.79 -28.34
CA GLY A 377 8.94 7.64 -29.71
C GLY A 377 10.39 7.14 -29.86
N MET A 378 11.18 7.04 -28.78
CA MET A 378 12.51 6.43 -28.87
C MET A 378 12.42 4.91 -28.68
N THR A 379 13.12 4.16 -29.53
CA THR A 379 13.23 2.70 -29.39
C THR A 379 14.51 2.36 -28.63
N PHE A 380 14.38 1.84 -27.41
CA PHE A 380 15.51 1.25 -26.70
C PHE A 380 15.76 -0.18 -27.18
N LEU A 381 17.01 -0.48 -27.56
CA LEU A 381 17.44 -1.78 -28.05
C LEU A 381 18.40 -2.43 -27.06
N HIS A 382 17.95 -3.51 -26.41
CA HIS A 382 18.73 -4.21 -25.39
C HIS A 382 19.97 -4.88 -25.98
N GLY A 383 19.89 -5.42 -27.21
CA GLY A 383 21.02 -6.07 -27.88
C GLY A 383 22.20 -5.13 -28.11
N GLN A 384 21.94 -3.82 -28.26
CA GLN A 384 22.98 -2.79 -28.33
C GLN A 384 23.62 -2.47 -26.96
N HIS A 385 22.96 -2.81 -25.87
CA HIS A 385 23.39 -2.54 -24.49
C HIS A 385 23.82 -3.80 -23.74
N ARG A 386 24.19 -4.88 -24.45
CA ARG A 386 24.59 -6.17 -23.83
C ARG A 386 25.81 -6.09 -22.90
N ALA A 387 26.62 -5.03 -23.03
CA ALA A 387 27.78 -4.79 -22.17
C ALA A 387 27.46 -3.98 -20.91
N VAL A 388 26.21 -3.51 -20.75
CA VAL A 388 25.71 -2.79 -19.59
C VAL A 388 25.05 -3.80 -18.66
N GLU A 389 25.40 -3.79 -17.38
CA GLU A 389 24.76 -4.66 -16.39
C GLU A 389 23.28 -4.27 -16.25
N CYS A 390 22.38 -5.26 -16.16
CA CYS A 390 20.93 -5.02 -16.12
C CYS A 390 20.54 -4.06 -14.98
N THR A 391 21.25 -4.15 -13.86
CA THR A 391 21.04 -3.33 -12.65
C THR A 391 21.46 -1.86 -12.80
N GLU A 392 22.15 -1.48 -13.89
CA GLU A 392 22.44 -0.06 -14.16
C GLU A 392 21.20 0.68 -14.68
N CYS A 393 20.30 -0.03 -15.37
CA CYS A 393 19.06 0.51 -15.94
C CYS A 393 17.81 0.09 -15.16
N HIS A 394 17.88 -1.00 -14.39
CA HIS A 394 16.75 -1.55 -13.63
C HIS A 394 17.07 -1.65 -12.14
N VAL A 395 16.11 -1.26 -11.30
CA VAL A 395 16.20 -1.40 -9.84
C VAL A 395 15.51 -2.70 -9.43
N SER A 396 16.22 -3.54 -8.67
CA SER A 396 15.68 -4.77 -8.09
C SER A 396 15.36 -4.64 -6.59
N THR A 397 15.90 -3.63 -5.90
CA THR A 397 15.95 -3.60 -4.42
C THR A 397 15.00 -2.62 -3.73
N GLU A 398 14.69 -1.45 -4.31
CA GLU A 398 13.83 -0.44 -3.66
C GLU A 398 12.40 -0.43 -4.21
N VAL A 399 12.29 -0.52 -5.53
CA VAL A 399 11.03 -0.68 -6.24
C VAL A 399 11.28 -1.72 -7.32
N HIS A 400 10.79 -2.93 -7.10
CA HIS A 400 11.00 -4.06 -8.00
C HIS A 400 10.64 -3.65 -9.44
N GLY A 401 11.61 -3.66 -10.34
CA GLY A 401 11.39 -3.37 -11.77
C GLY A 401 11.35 -1.92 -12.16
N ALA A 402 11.58 -0.98 -11.24
CA ALA A 402 11.71 0.41 -11.63
C ALA A 402 12.86 0.58 -12.63
N ILE A 403 12.63 1.40 -13.65
CA ILE A 403 13.64 1.74 -14.65
C ILE A 403 14.28 3.05 -14.20
N THR A 404 15.62 3.10 -14.14
CA THR A 404 16.37 4.33 -13.79
C THR A 404 16.47 5.29 -14.98
N VAL A 405 16.33 4.77 -16.20
CA VAL A 405 16.29 5.51 -17.46
C VAL A 405 14.85 5.91 -17.81
N THR A 406 14.44 7.09 -17.38
CA THR A 406 13.07 7.61 -17.54
C THR A 406 12.98 8.86 -18.40
N GLN A 407 14.11 9.53 -18.64
CA GLN A 407 14.24 10.75 -19.43
C GLN A 407 15.48 10.70 -20.32
N ILE A 408 15.52 11.53 -21.36
CA ILE A 408 16.67 11.64 -22.29
C ILE A 408 17.98 11.92 -21.54
N ALA A 409 17.92 12.70 -20.46
CA ALA A 409 19.08 13.02 -19.65
C ALA A 409 19.75 11.78 -19.04
N ASP A 410 18.99 10.71 -18.78
CA ASP A 410 19.53 9.49 -18.20
C ASP A 410 20.35 8.72 -19.24
N CYS A 411 19.91 8.68 -20.50
CA CYS A 411 20.70 8.12 -21.61
C CYS A 411 22.05 8.84 -21.78
N ARG A 412 22.06 10.17 -21.56
CA ARG A 412 23.27 11.01 -21.67
C ARG A 412 24.31 10.69 -20.62
N SER A 413 23.90 10.19 -19.45
CA SER A 413 24.85 9.81 -18.39
C SER A 413 25.87 8.76 -18.84
N CYS A 414 25.48 7.89 -19.79
CA CYS A 414 26.35 6.87 -20.37
C CYS A 414 26.84 7.21 -21.79
N HIS A 415 26.02 7.88 -22.61
CA HIS A 415 26.31 8.12 -24.04
C HIS A 415 26.89 9.50 -24.38
N HIS A 416 26.85 10.50 -23.48
CA HIS A 416 27.28 11.88 -23.76
C HIS A 416 28.25 12.42 -22.71
N THR A 417 29.39 11.74 -22.56
CA THR A 417 30.46 12.17 -21.64
C THR A 417 31.40 13.24 -22.24
N GLU A 418 31.33 13.51 -23.56
CA GLU A 418 31.94 14.65 -24.27
C GLU A 418 30.97 15.21 -25.34
N ALA A 419 31.40 16.18 -26.18
CA ALA A 419 30.59 17.02 -27.09
C ALA A 419 29.42 16.28 -27.81
N PRO A 420 28.29 16.96 -28.09
CA PRO A 420 27.07 16.32 -28.62
C PRO A 420 27.37 15.40 -29.80
N ALA A 421 26.76 14.21 -29.80
CA ALA A 421 26.95 13.21 -30.85
C ALA A 421 26.69 13.84 -32.23
N GLU A 422 27.65 13.71 -33.15
CA GLU A 422 27.54 14.23 -34.52
C GLU A 422 26.53 13.44 -35.37
N ASP A 423 26.01 12.31 -34.88
CA ASP A 423 25.09 11.43 -35.62
C ASP A 423 23.81 11.10 -34.83
N CYS A 424 22.91 12.08 -34.77
CA CYS A 424 21.59 11.98 -34.13
C CYS A 424 20.72 10.83 -34.69
N SER A 425 21.00 10.37 -35.92
CA SER A 425 20.27 9.28 -36.59
C SER A 425 20.53 7.90 -35.98
N THR A 426 21.55 7.80 -35.11
CA THR A 426 21.83 6.59 -34.32
C THR A 426 20.70 6.29 -33.33
N CYS A 427 20.06 7.32 -32.80
CA CYS A 427 19.03 7.20 -31.75
C CYS A 427 17.62 7.55 -32.25
N HIS A 428 17.51 8.41 -33.25
CA HIS A 428 16.23 8.82 -33.83
C HIS A 428 16.05 8.21 -35.22
N ALA A 429 14.90 7.58 -35.46
CA ALA A 429 14.55 7.18 -36.82
C ALA A 429 14.43 8.44 -37.71
N GLY A 430 14.82 8.35 -38.98
CA GLY A 430 14.72 9.50 -39.90
C GLY A 430 13.29 10.04 -40.04
N THR A 431 12.28 9.19 -39.82
CA THR A 431 10.87 9.59 -39.76
C THR A 431 10.52 10.32 -38.46
N GLU A 432 11.18 10.05 -37.34
CA GLU A 432 10.98 10.77 -36.07
C GLU A 432 11.59 12.17 -36.13
N LEU A 433 12.76 12.30 -36.77
CA LEU A 433 13.38 13.60 -37.05
C LEU A 433 12.54 14.47 -38.00
N ALA A 434 11.86 13.83 -38.97
CA ALA A 434 11.00 14.54 -39.92
C ALA A 434 9.57 14.79 -39.40
N ALA A 435 9.06 13.96 -38.49
CA ALA A 435 7.66 13.99 -38.01
C ALA A 435 7.45 14.77 -36.71
N VAL A 436 8.48 15.45 -36.18
CA VAL A 436 8.25 16.44 -35.12
C VAL A 436 7.23 17.44 -35.67
N ALA A 437 6.06 17.51 -35.03
CA ALA A 437 4.98 18.41 -35.44
C ALA A 437 5.56 19.81 -35.75
N PRO A 438 5.07 20.50 -36.81
CA PRO A 438 5.61 21.79 -37.21
C PRO A 438 5.76 22.66 -35.97
N THR A 439 7.02 22.90 -35.61
CA THR A 439 7.31 23.55 -34.34
C THR A 439 7.10 25.02 -34.57
N THR A 440 6.23 25.63 -33.76
CA THR A 440 6.02 27.05 -33.86
C THR A 440 7.23 27.78 -33.29
N VAL A 441 8.02 28.44 -34.15
CA VAL A 441 9.11 29.32 -33.72
C VAL A 441 8.55 30.73 -33.57
N SER A 442 8.62 31.26 -32.35
CA SER A 442 8.14 32.60 -32.04
C SER A 442 9.23 33.64 -32.31
N GLN A 443 9.16 34.28 -33.48
CA GLN A 443 10.09 35.31 -33.90
C GLN A 443 9.58 36.69 -33.48
N GLN A 444 10.44 37.48 -32.85
CA GLN A 444 10.14 38.90 -32.65
C GLN A 444 10.31 39.61 -33.99
N VAL A 445 9.24 40.27 -34.45
CA VAL A 445 9.27 41.07 -35.67
C VAL A 445 8.96 42.51 -35.30
N SER A 446 9.83 43.41 -35.72
CA SER A 446 9.65 44.85 -35.56
C SER A 446 9.21 45.45 -36.88
N PHE A 447 8.14 46.23 -36.84
CA PHE A 447 7.58 46.92 -37.99
C PHE A 447 7.55 48.42 -37.67
N SER A 448 7.90 49.26 -38.62
CA SER A 448 7.99 50.71 -38.44
C SER A 448 6.66 51.42 -38.19
N VAL A 449 5.56 50.73 -38.42
CA VAL A 449 4.20 51.22 -38.16
C VAL A 449 3.65 50.73 -36.82
N VAL A 450 4.42 49.94 -36.06
CA VAL A 450 4.03 49.41 -34.76
C VAL A 450 5.11 49.74 -33.75
N ASP A 451 4.80 50.61 -32.78
CA ASP A 451 5.77 51.14 -31.81
C ASP A 451 6.43 50.03 -30.94
N ASP A 452 5.78 48.88 -30.80
CA ASP A 452 6.26 47.74 -30.01
C ASP A 452 6.55 46.53 -30.90
N PRO A 453 7.75 45.91 -30.80
CA PRO A 453 8.02 44.62 -31.44
C PRO A 453 7.00 43.58 -31.00
N PHE A 454 6.35 42.91 -31.95
CA PHE A 454 5.42 41.82 -31.61
C PHE A 454 6.02 40.47 -31.96
N ARG A 455 5.64 39.45 -31.20
CA ARG A 455 6.02 38.07 -31.47
C ARG A 455 5.07 37.46 -32.48
N ARG A 456 5.65 36.77 -33.45
CA ARG A 456 4.93 36.02 -34.45
C ARG A 456 5.39 34.57 -34.43
N ASP A 457 4.39 33.71 -34.40
CA ASP A 457 4.52 32.28 -34.45
C ASP A 457 4.61 31.84 -35.92
N LEU A 458 5.77 31.30 -36.30
CA LEU A 458 6.05 30.77 -37.64
C LEU A 458 6.13 29.24 -37.57
N PRO A 459 5.48 28.50 -38.49
CA PRO A 459 5.71 27.08 -38.59
C PRO A 459 7.16 26.83 -39.03
N PHE A 460 7.88 26.00 -38.29
CA PHE A 460 9.19 25.50 -38.66
C PHE A 460 9.08 24.01 -38.98
N GLU A 461 9.42 23.66 -40.22
CA GLU A 461 9.35 22.30 -40.73
C GLU A 461 10.77 21.75 -40.91
N HIS A 462 11.11 20.72 -40.14
CA HIS A 462 12.42 20.08 -40.21
C HIS A 462 12.68 19.44 -41.58
N GLU A 463 11.64 18.95 -42.27
CA GLU A 463 11.74 18.37 -43.62
C GLU A 463 12.41 19.34 -44.63
N VAL A 464 12.10 20.63 -44.53
CA VAL A 464 12.63 21.68 -45.41
C VAL A 464 14.07 22.10 -45.03
N HIS A 465 14.51 21.76 -43.81
CA HIS A 465 15.83 22.11 -43.27
C HIS A 465 16.74 20.89 -43.08
N THR A 466 16.43 19.77 -43.73
CA THR A 466 17.18 18.50 -43.64
C THR A 466 18.63 18.62 -44.13
N ASP A 467 18.94 19.61 -44.96
CA ASP A 467 20.30 19.90 -45.43
C ASP A 467 21.14 20.73 -44.43
N SER A 468 20.58 21.16 -43.29
CA SER A 468 21.32 21.86 -42.22
C SER A 468 21.81 20.88 -41.17
N ASP A 469 23.02 21.09 -40.65
CA ASP A 469 23.53 20.27 -39.55
C ASP A 469 22.68 20.51 -38.30
N CYS A 470 22.22 19.43 -37.65
CA CYS A 470 21.31 19.53 -36.51
C CYS A 470 21.92 20.38 -35.37
N THR A 471 23.25 20.31 -35.20
CA THR A 471 23.99 21.06 -34.18
C THR A 471 24.05 22.56 -34.43
N ASP A 472 23.79 23.03 -35.65
CA ASP A 472 23.72 24.46 -35.96
C ASP A 472 22.52 25.13 -35.28
N CYS A 473 21.42 24.36 -35.16
CA CYS A 473 20.19 24.78 -34.50
C CYS A 473 20.12 24.29 -33.03
N HIS A 474 20.69 23.12 -32.73
CA HIS A 474 20.61 22.46 -31.42
C HIS A 474 21.98 22.44 -30.72
N GLN A 475 22.46 23.62 -30.31
CA GLN A 475 23.83 23.78 -29.77
C GLN A 475 24.01 23.24 -28.34
N GLN A 476 22.93 23.09 -27.56
CA GLN A 476 22.99 22.47 -26.23
C GLN A 476 21.76 21.61 -25.99
N SER A 477 22.04 20.41 -25.50
CA SER A 477 21.11 19.38 -25.09
C SER A 477 19.90 19.93 -24.31
N LEU A 478 18.69 19.72 -24.83
CA LEU A 478 17.38 20.03 -24.23
C LEU A 478 17.31 19.68 -22.73
N PRO A 479 16.58 20.46 -21.88
CA PRO A 479 15.62 21.50 -22.23
C PRO A 479 16.16 22.89 -21.85
N GLN A 480 16.74 23.61 -22.81
CA GLN A 480 16.98 25.04 -22.67
C GLN A 480 16.35 25.70 -23.89
N THR A 481 15.65 26.78 -23.61
CA THR A 481 15.07 27.71 -24.58
C THR A 481 16.01 27.88 -25.76
N PHE A 482 15.49 27.67 -26.98
CA PHE A 482 16.09 28.21 -28.20
C PHE A 482 16.58 29.62 -27.85
N ASP A 483 17.89 29.84 -27.80
CA ASP A 483 18.38 31.14 -28.22
C ASP A 483 18.27 31.03 -29.73
N PRO A 484 17.16 31.52 -30.34
CA PRO A 484 16.86 31.17 -31.70
C PRO A 484 18.07 31.60 -32.52
N ALA A 485 18.70 30.65 -33.20
CA ALA A 485 19.32 30.99 -34.46
C ALA A 485 18.21 31.69 -35.23
N SER A 486 18.23 33.03 -35.21
CA SER A 486 17.15 33.79 -35.83
C SER A 486 17.17 33.37 -37.29
N CYS A 487 16.02 33.27 -37.95
CA CYS A 487 15.98 32.95 -39.38
C CYS A 487 16.96 33.84 -40.17
N ALA A 488 17.21 35.08 -39.69
CA ALA A 488 18.17 36.02 -40.26
C ALA A 488 19.65 35.60 -40.21
N THR A 489 20.01 34.64 -39.34
CA THR A 489 21.37 34.09 -39.23
C THR A 489 21.73 33.25 -40.45
N CYS A 490 20.77 32.52 -41.00
CA CYS A 490 20.95 31.65 -42.17
C CYS A 490 20.32 32.22 -43.45
N HIS A 491 19.22 32.97 -43.34
CA HIS A 491 18.51 33.62 -44.45
C HIS A 491 18.89 35.10 -44.57
N THR A 492 20.17 35.39 -44.86
CA THR A 492 20.66 36.77 -45.00
C THR A 492 20.18 37.49 -46.28
N GLU A 493 19.72 36.74 -47.30
CA GLU A 493 19.35 37.25 -48.62
C GLU A 493 17.84 37.35 -48.86
N HIS A 494 17.10 38.00 -47.95
CA HIS A 494 15.64 38.14 -48.07
C HIS A 494 15.16 39.03 -49.26
N HIS A 495 16.08 39.61 -50.04
CA HIS A 495 15.81 40.38 -51.27
C HIS A 495 16.14 39.62 -52.56
N GLY A 496 16.49 38.32 -52.48
CA GLY A 496 16.77 37.50 -53.65
C GLY A 496 15.53 37.37 -54.56
N THR A 497 15.74 37.29 -55.88
CA THR A 497 14.64 37.18 -56.86
C THR A 497 13.81 35.90 -56.72
N GLU A 498 14.33 34.91 -55.99
CA GLU A 498 13.67 33.63 -55.70
C GLU A 498 12.97 33.62 -54.33
N VAL A 499 13.16 34.66 -53.50
CA VAL A 499 12.57 34.73 -52.16
C VAL A 499 11.12 35.19 -52.25
N THR A 500 10.20 34.26 -52.02
CA THR A 500 8.78 34.59 -51.89
C THR A 500 8.51 34.99 -50.45
N CYS A 501 8.23 36.27 -50.17
CA CYS A 501 7.96 36.75 -48.81
C CYS A 501 6.81 35.95 -48.14
N MET A 502 5.87 35.47 -48.93
CA MET A 502 4.73 34.65 -48.49
C MET A 502 5.10 33.24 -48.02
N ALA A 503 6.33 32.77 -48.29
CA ALA A 503 6.85 31.52 -47.72
C ALA A 503 7.08 31.63 -46.20
N CYS A 504 7.21 32.86 -45.67
CA CYS A 504 7.41 33.12 -44.24
C CYS A 504 6.40 34.11 -43.65
N HIS A 505 5.66 34.86 -44.47
CA HIS A 505 4.67 35.84 -44.05
C HIS A 505 3.25 35.47 -44.51
N ALA A 506 2.25 35.69 -43.65
CA ALA A 506 0.84 35.55 -44.06
C ALA A 506 0.36 36.76 -44.85
N LEU A 507 -0.72 36.58 -45.61
CA LEU A 507 -1.33 37.63 -46.43
C LEU A 507 -1.73 38.80 -45.54
N PRO A 508 -1.39 40.05 -45.93
CA PRO A 508 -1.91 41.21 -45.22
C PRO A 508 -3.44 41.22 -45.32
N VAL A 509 -4.11 41.67 -44.25
CA VAL A 509 -5.57 41.84 -44.25
C VAL A 509 -5.98 42.81 -45.35
N GLU A 510 -7.13 42.58 -45.99
CA GLU A 510 -7.59 43.31 -47.18
C GLU A 510 -7.62 44.84 -46.98
N SER A 511 -7.84 45.29 -45.74
CA SER A 511 -7.82 46.70 -45.31
C SER A 511 -6.44 47.36 -45.27
N ALA A 512 -5.35 46.61 -45.45
CA ALA A 512 -3.98 47.13 -45.51
C ALA A 512 -3.59 47.67 -46.90
N HIS A 513 -4.50 47.65 -47.89
CA HIS A 513 -4.24 48.14 -49.25
C HIS A 513 -4.76 49.58 -49.45
N THR A 514 -3.98 50.58 -49.03
CA THR A 514 -4.19 51.98 -49.46
C THR A 514 -3.14 52.38 -50.49
N VAL A 515 -3.42 53.42 -51.29
CA VAL A 515 -2.43 53.99 -52.22
C VAL A 515 -1.18 54.49 -51.47
N GLU A 516 -1.34 54.98 -50.25
CA GLU A 516 -0.24 55.40 -49.36
C GLU A 516 0.66 54.24 -48.92
N ASN A 517 0.17 53.00 -48.95
CA ASN A 517 1.00 51.84 -48.62
C ASN A 517 1.87 51.38 -49.81
N HIS A 518 1.64 51.92 -51.03
CA HIS A 518 2.37 51.56 -52.26
C HIS A 518 3.61 52.45 -52.54
N VAL A 519 3.97 53.40 -51.67
CA VAL A 519 5.08 54.35 -51.91
C VAL A 519 6.44 53.87 -51.35
N GLY A 520 6.51 52.69 -50.74
CA GLY A 520 7.74 52.03 -50.31
C GLY A 520 7.49 50.88 -49.32
N CYS A 521 8.50 50.05 -49.03
CA CYS A 521 8.40 49.01 -48.00
C CYS A 521 8.18 49.60 -46.59
N THR A 522 8.55 50.86 -46.38
CA THR A 522 8.19 51.63 -45.17
C THR A 522 6.71 52.01 -45.15
N GLY A 523 6.05 52.18 -46.31
CA GLY A 523 4.62 52.50 -46.41
C GLY A 523 3.71 51.35 -45.98
N VAL A 524 4.13 50.10 -46.20
CA VAL A 524 3.50 48.90 -45.59
C VAL A 524 4.02 48.60 -44.18
N GLY A 525 4.94 49.43 -43.68
CA GLY A 525 5.45 49.35 -42.31
C GLY A 525 6.55 48.32 -42.05
N CYS A 526 7.22 47.78 -43.06
CA CYS A 526 8.21 46.71 -42.89
C CYS A 526 9.62 47.20 -42.49
N HIS A 527 9.98 48.47 -42.66
CA HIS A 527 11.31 49.02 -42.30
C HIS A 527 11.23 50.44 -41.72
N GLU A 528 12.02 50.73 -40.67
CA GLU A 528 11.97 51.98 -39.88
C GLU A 528 12.68 53.17 -40.50
N GLU A 529 13.94 53.09 -40.89
CA GLU A 529 14.66 54.19 -41.54
C GLU A 529 15.97 53.72 -42.20
N PRO A 530 16.55 54.51 -43.12
CA PRO A 530 15.96 55.68 -43.78
C PRO A 530 15.00 55.18 -44.86
N LYS A 531 13.81 55.80 -44.97
CA LYS A 531 12.75 55.49 -45.94
C LYS A 531 13.34 54.80 -47.18
N MET A 532 13.20 53.47 -47.25
CA MET A 532 13.53 52.73 -48.47
C MET A 532 12.45 53.10 -49.48
N HIS A 533 12.61 54.29 -50.05
CA HIS A 533 11.94 54.71 -51.25
C HIS A 533 12.30 53.69 -52.33
N PHE A 534 11.36 53.41 -53.24
CA PHE A 534 11.60 52.56 -54.40
C PHE A 534 12.75 53.03 -55.32
N GLU A 535 13.45 54.13 -54.99
CA GLU A 535 14.66 54.58 -55.67
C GLU A 535 15.82 53.56 -55.65
N GLY A 536 15.80 52.58 -54.73
CA GLY A 536 16.80 51.48 -54.68
C GLY A 536 16.25 50.08 -54.97
N VAL A 537 14.93 49.90 -55.02
CA VAL A 537 14.29 48.59 -55.27
C VAL A 537 13.90 48.53 -56.75
N PRO A 538 14.34 47.51 -57.50
CA PRO A 538 13.99 47.41 -58.91
C PRO A 538 12.45 47.43 -59.07
N ARG A 539 11.91 48.43 -59.79
CA ARG A 539 10.47 48.51 -60.16
C ARG A 539 10.11 47.50 -61.25
N GLN A 540 10.62 46.29 -61.10
CA GLN A 540 10.32 45.17 -61.94
C GLN A 540 9.06 44.50 -61.39
N ASN A 541 8.29 43.86 -62.27
CA ASN A 541 7.02 43.24 -61.91
C ASN A 541 7.14 42.26 -60.77
N GLN A 542 8.28 41.58 -60.68
CA GLN A 542 8.58 40.56 -59.67
C GLN A 542 8.31 41.09 -58.26
N ALA A 543 8.71 42.33 -57.95
CA ALA A 543 8.50 42.93 -56.62
C ALA A 543 7.01 43.18 -56.31
N CYS A 544 6.23 43.59 -57.31
CA CYS A 544 4.79 43.82 -57.16
C CYS A 544 4.01 42.49 -57.08
N LEU A 545 4.43 41.49 -57.85
CA LEU A 545 3.81 40.18 -57.93
C LEU A 545 4.03 39.32 -56.67
N VAL A 546 4.99 39.68 -55.80
CA VAL A 546 5.12 39.07 -54.47
C VAL A 546 3.81 39.20 -53.67
N CYS A 547 3.19 40.39 -53.73
CA CYS A 547 1.93 40.68 -53.03
C CYS A 547 0.71 40.47 -53.93
N HIS A 548 0.84 40.69 -55.25
CA HIS A 548 -0.23 40.55 -56.23
C HIS A 548 -0.07 39.29 -57.09
N GLN A 549 -0.02 38.14 -56.43
CA GLN A 549 0.19 36.85 -57.12
C GLN A 549 -0.96 36.50 -58.08
N ASP A 550 -2.14 37.09 -57.90
CA ASP A 550 -3.29 36.97 -58.78
C ASP A 550 -3.18 37.79 -60.07
N LEU A 551 -2.19 38.69 -60.15
CA LEU A 551 -1.96 39.58 -61.29
C LEU A 551 -0.76 39.16 -62.15
N THR A 552 -0.22 37.94 -61.99
CA THR A 552 0.93 37.44 -62.77
C THR A 552 0.70 37.48 -64.28
N ASP A 553 -0.55 37.29 -64.72
CA ASP A 553 -0.94 37.32 -66.13
C ASP A 553 -1.38 38.71 -66.62
N HIS A 554 -1.42 39.71 -65.74
CA HIS A 554 -1.77 41.08 -66.10
C HIS A 554 -0.57 41.77 -66.73
N ARG A 555 -0.53 41.81 -68.07
CA ARG A 555 0.55 42.44 -68.87
C ARG A 555 1.92 41.84 -68.56
N PRO A 556 2.13 40.55 -68.89
CA PRO A 556 3.36 39.84 -68.54
C PRO A 556 4.59 40.54 -69.12
N GLY A 557 5.57 40.84 -68.26
CA GLY A 557 6.84 41.47 -68.63
C GLY A 557 6.85 42.99 -68.71
N GLU A 558 5.71 43.69 -68.57
CA GLU A 558 5.63 45.16 -68.56
C GLU A 558 5.63 45.72 -67.13
N SER A 559 6.46 46.73 -66.81
CA SER A 559 6.57 47.29 -65.44
C SER A 559 5.22 47.75 -64.89
N CYS A 560 4.78 47.21 -63.74
CA CYS A 560 3.54 47.64 -63.08
C CYS A 560 3.53 49.16 -62.81
N ALA A 561 4.69 49.74 -62.49
CA ALA A 561 4.83 51.17 -62.18
C ALA A 561 4.68 52.10 -63.39
N GLU A 562 4.83 51.58 -64.62
CA GLU A 562 4.61 52.38 -65.84
C GLU A 562 3.11 52.60 -66.11
N CYS A 563 2.27 51.62 -65.77
CA CYS A 563 0.83 51.68 -66.01
C CYS A 563 0.05 52.21 -64.80
N HIS A 564 0.45 51.86 -63.59
CA HIS A 564 -0.17 52.31 -62.35
C HIS A 564 0.65 53.50 -61.84
N GLN A 565 0.05 54.70 -61.84
CA GLN A 565 0.69 55.98 -61.51
C GLN A 565 1.10 56.06 -60.02
N LEU A 566 2.09 55.26 -59.64
CA LEU A 566 2.75 55.29 -58.34
C LEU A 566 3.74 56.47 -58.36
N THR A 567 3.25 57.67 -58.10
CA THR A 567 4.07 58.88 -58.07
C THR A 567 4.90 58.93 -56.77
N ASP A 568 6.18 59.29 -56.89
CA ASP A 568 7.12 59.38 -55.75
C ASP A 568 6.72 60.44 -54.72
N SER A 569 5.89 61.40 -55.12
CA SER A 569 5.19 62.30 -54.23
C SER A 569 3.90 61.62 -53.78
N GLY A 570 3.83 61.21 -52.51
CA GLY A 570 2.54 60.94 -51.85
C GLY A 570 1.56 62.12 -51.99
N PRO A 571 0.30 61.99 -51.55
CA PRO A 571 -0.64 63.10 -51.64
C PRO A 571 -0.04 64.36 -50.97
N PRO A 572 -0.30 65.57 -51.50
CA PRO A 572 0.23 66.80 -50.93
C PRO A 572 -0.23 67.03 -49.47
#